data_AF-A0A7H8N0D8-F1
#
_entry.id   AF-A0A7H8N0D8-F1
#
_cell.length_a   1.000
_cell.length_b   1.000
_cell.length_c   1.000
_cell.angle_alpha   90.00
_cell.angle_beta   90.00
_cell.angle_gamma   90.00
#
_symmetry.space_group_name_H-M   'P 1'
#
loop_
_entity.id
_entity.type
_entity.pdbx_description
1 polymer ?
#
loop_
_entity_poly.entity_id
_entity_poly.type
_entity_poly.pdbx_seq_one_letter_code
_entity_poly.pdbx_strand_id
1 'polypeptide(L)'
;MSGDSSTETPGFAETRIAAAGETWDAVRTNRFLGLQAVERLGSTAGPVIVEPTAVYFLVPAGSTRTWDVPQSTGLSDTHYVVLPAQGKTQPPGPYWLLPPRRPLGNTDDLRRALEAVQGPRPTESNVDLASLTVDQIKGFTCALCGNRLYADRPLGTFTTTEGLCTEPTELWACAPTCSALPPR
;
A
#
# COMPACT_ATOMS: atom_id res chain seq x y z
N MET A 1 23.45 -43.02 -15.01
CA MET A 1 23.82 -41.60 -14.82
C MET A 1 23.23 -40.84 -15.99
N SER A 2 22.01 -40.34 -15.85
CA SER A 2 21.39 -39.48 -16.85
C SER A 2 21.04 -38.19 -16.10
N GLY A 3 21.86 -37.17 -16.34
CA GLY A 3 21.67 -35.84 -15.78
C GLY A 3 20.55 -35.13 -16.52
N ASP A 4 19.54 -34.71 -15.78
CA ASP A 4 18.48 -33.84 -16.26
C ASP A 4 19.02 -32.40 -16.26
N SER A 5 19.21 -31.84 -17.45
CA SER A 5 19.76 -30.50 -17.63
C SER A 5 18.62 -29.49 -17.60
N SER A 6 18.23 -29.09 -16.39
CA SER A 6 17.28 -28.00 -16.19
C SER A 6 17.90 -26.68 -16.65
N THR A 7 17.40 -26.16 -17.77
CA THR A 7 17.76 -24.85 -18.30
C THR A 7 17.03 -23.78 -17.49
N GLU A 8 17.52 -23.47 -16.29
CA GLU A 8 16.99 -22.35 -15.51
C GLU A 8 17.39 -21.03 -16.17
N THR A 9 16.39 -20.20 -16.46
CA THR A 9 16.60 -18.84 -16.99
C THR A 9 17.25 -18.00 -15.88
N PRO A 10 18.48 -17.48 -16.05
CA PRO A 10 19.27 -16.90 -14.93
C PRO A 10 18.64 -15.66 -14.26
N GLY A 11 17.66 -15.01 -14.89
CA GLY A 11 17.14 -13.72 -14.46
C GLY A 11 16.27 -13.70 -13.19
N PHE A 12 15.85 -14.85 -12.66
CA PHE A 12 14.94 -14.92 -11.50
C PHE A 12 15.50 -15.68 -10.28
N ALA A 13 16.66 -16.33 -10.40
CA ALA A 13 17.25 -17.12 -9.31
C ALA A 13 17.83 -16.24 -8.18
N GLU A 14 18.30 -15.03 -8.50
CA GLU A 14 18.97 -14.14 -7.56
C GLU A 14 18.21 -12.83 -7.33
N THR A 15 18.51 -12.16 -6.20
CA THR A 15 17.98 -10.82 -5.93
C THR A 15 18.66 -9.81 -6.84
N ARG A 16 17.89 -8.96 -7.51
CA ARG A 16 18.42 -7.99 -8.47
C ARG A 16 17.69 -6.66 -8.43
N ILE A 17 18.38 -5.61 -8.85
CA ILE A 17 17.78 -4.31 -9.14
C ILE A 17 17.30 -4.35 -10.59
N ALA A 18 16.05 -3.97 -10.83
CA ALA A 18 15.44 -4.03 -12.16
C ALA A 18 14.75 -2.70 -12.50
N ALA A 19 14.93 -2.23 -13.72
CA ALA A 19 14.23 -1.05 -14.24
C ALA A 19 12.74 -1.34 -14.41
N ALA A 20 11.88 -0.45 -13.93
CA ALA A 20 10.47 -0.42 -14.26
C ALA A 20 10.27 0.26 -15.64
N GLY A 21 9.09 0.11 -16.24
CA GLY A 21 8.73 0.75 -17.52
C GLY A 21 9.08 -0.06 -18.78
N GLU A 22 9.94 -1.07 -18.70
CA GLU A 22 10.31 -1.90 -19.87
C GLU A 22 9.29 -3.02 -20.13
N THR A 23 9.14 -3.93 -19.17
CA THR A 23 8.26 -5.12 -19.28
C THR A 23 7.14 -5.13 -18.24
N TRP A 24 7.29 -4.32 -17.19
CA TRP A 24 6.32 -4.09 -16.13
C TRP A 24 6.56 -2.71 -15.52
N ASP A 25 5.50 -2.14 -14.95
CA ASP A 25 5.56 -1.01 -14.02
C ASP A 25 5.35 -1.55 -12.59
N ALA A 26 5.56 -0.71 -11.58
CA ALA A 26 5.18 -1.03 -10.21
C ALA A 26 4.32 0.06 -9.57
N VAL A 27 3.45 -0.33 -8.64
CA VAL A 27 2.82 0.62 -7.71
C VAL A 27 3.39 0.37 -6.32
N ARG A 28 3.96 1.43 -5.73
CA ARG A 28 4.49 1.42 -4.37
C ARG A 28 3.46 1.99 -3.40
N THR A 29 3.27 1.34 -2.26
CA THR A 29 2.43 1.83 -1.14
C THR A 29 3.20 1.72 0.17
N ASN A 30 2.71 2.35 1.24
CA ASN A 30 3.14 1.95 2.58
C ASN A 30 2.72 0.50 2.89
N ARG A 31 3.31 -0.09 3.94
CA ARG A 31 3.06 -1.50 4.30
C ARG A 31 1.58 -1.80 4.57
N PHE A 32 0.93 -0.99 5.39
CA PHE A 32 -0.46 -1.20 5.80
C PHE A 32 -1.41 -1.21 4.59
N LEU A 33 -1.38 -0.13 3.81
CA LEU A 33 -2.24 0.07 2.65
C LEU A 33 -2.06 -1.06 1.63
N GLY A 34 -0.82 -1.47 1.38
CA GLY A 34 -0.52 -2.54 0.44
C GLY A 34 -1.04 -3.90 0.90
N LEU A 35 -0.83 -4.27 2.16
CA LEU A 35 -1.31 -5.56 2.68
C LEU A 35 -2.84 -5.65 2.67
N GLN A 36 -3.53 -4.56 3.01
CA GLN A 36 -4.99 -4.48 2.93
C GLN A 36 -5.50 -4.55 1.48
N ALA A 37 -4.79 -3.95 0.52
CA ALA A 37 -5.14 -4.07 -0.90
C ALA A 37 -4.96 -5.51 -1.41
N VAL A 38 -3.94 -6.24 -0.94
CA VAL A 38 -3.76 -7.67 -1.25
C VAL A 38 -4.94 -8.50 -0.75
N GLU A 39 -5.38 -8.28 0.48
CA GLU A 39 -6.57 -8.97 1.03
C GLU A 39 -7.82 -8.73 0.19
N ARG A 40 -8.02 -7.50 -0.30
CA ARG A 40 -9.16 -7.13 -1.15
C ARG A 40 -9.10 -7.71 -2.55
N LEU A 41 -7.91 -7.72 -3.16
CA LEU A 41 -7.70 -8.31 -4.49
C LEU A 41 -7.84 -9.83 -4.46
N GLY A 42 -7.45 -10.47 -3.36
CA GLY A 42 -7.56 -11.92 -3.20
C GLY A 42 -6.81 -12.67 -4.31
N SER A 43 -7.51 -13.55 -5.02
CA SER A 43 -6.90 -14.40 -6.05
C SER A 43 -6.45 -13.64 -7.30
N THR A 44 -7.01 -12.45 -7.57
CA THR A 44 -6.67 -11.63 -8.76
C THR A 44 -5.40 -10.80 -8.58
N ALA A 45 -4.85 -10.76 -7.36
CA ALA A 45 -3.59 -10.08 -7.09
C ALA A 45 -2.43 -10.71 -7.91
N GLY A 46 -1.66 -9.84 -8.56
CA GLY A 46 -0.43 -10.22 -9.27
C GLY A 46 0.75 -10.48 -8.32
N PRO A 47 1.99 -10.42 -8.82
CA PRO A 47 3.19 -10.48 -7.97
C PRO A 47 3.26 -9.29 -7.01
N VAL A 48 3.62 -9.58 -5.76
CA VAL A 48 3.70 -8.57 -4.71
C VAL A 48 4.99 -8.75 -3.92
N ILE A 49 5.76 -7.68 -3.83
CA ILE A 49 6.99 -7.60 -3.05
C ILE A 49 6.69 -6.82 -1.78
N VAL A 50 7.21 -7.30 -0.67
CA VAL A 50 7.12 -6.62 0.61
C VAL A 50 8.52 -6.28 1.09
N GLU A 51 8.72 -5.01 1.46
CA GLU A 51 9.90 -4.52 2.16
C GLU A 51 9.51 -4.04 3.58
N PRO A 52 10.47 -3.65 4.44
CA PRO A 52 10.15 -3.23 5.81
C PRO A 52 9.08 -2.13 5.90
N THR A 53 9.10 -1.15 4.99
CA THR A 53 8.21 0.02 5.04
C THR A 53 7.23 0.13 3.87
N ALA A 54 7.37 -0.68 2.82
CA ALA A 54 6.55 -0.57 1.62
C ALA A 54 6.10 -1.93 1.06
N VAL A 55 5.11 -1.85 0.17
CA VAL A 55 4.66 -2.95 -0.70
C VAL A 55 4.74 -2.48 -2.14
N TYR A 56 5.18 -3.36 -3.04
CA TYR A 56 5.22 -3.11 -4.48
C TYR A 56 4.35 -4.14 -5.19
N PHE A 57 3.43 -3.65 -6.02
CA PHE A 57 2.62 -4.45 -6.91
C PHE A 57 3.21 -4.36 -8.31
N LEU A 58 3.50 -5.50 -8.94
CA LEU A 58 3.95 -5.50 -10.33
C LEU A 58 2.73 -5.51 -11.27
N VAL A 59 2.69 -4.54 -12.18
CA VAL A 59 1.58 -4.29 -13.11
C VAL A 59 2.12 -4.13 -14.54
N PRO A 60 1.28 -4.21 -15.59
CA PRO A 60 1.74 -4.03 -16.97
C PRO A 60 2.51 -2.73 -17.21
N ALA A 61 3.53 -2.77 -18.06
CA ALA A 61 4.33 -1.60 -18.41
C ALA A 61 3.46 -0.47 -19.00
N GLY A 62 3.78 0.78 -18.65
CA GLY A 62 3.06 1.97 -19.08
C GLY A 62 1.70 2.19 -18.40
N SER A 63 1.20 1.25 -17.61
CA SER A 63 -0.11 1.38 -16.95
C SER A 63 -0.12 2.36 -15.77
N THR A 64 1.06 2.77 -15.30
CA THR A 64 1.19 3.73 -14.18
C THR A 64 1.44 5.18 -14.63
N ARG A 65 1.48 5.47 -15.93
CA ARG A 65 1.78 6.82 -16.46
C ARG A 65 0.81 7.90 -15.98
N THR A 66 -0.44 7.55 -15.73
CA THR A 66 -1.49 8.45 -15.21
C THR A 66 -1.91 8.06 -13.80
N TRP A 67 -1.02 7.42 -13.03
CA TRP A 67 -1.34 6.93 -11.69
C TRP A 67 -1.47 8.09 -10.72
N ASP A 68 -2.69 8.27 -10.19
CA ASP A 68 -3.02 9.30 -9.21
C ASP A 68 -3.93 8.69 -8.13
N VAL A 69 -3.36 7.83 -7.29
CA VAL A 69 -4.03 7.27 -6.12
C VAL A 69 -3.28 7.75 -4.88
N PRO A 70 -3.93 8.45 -3.93
CA PRO A 70 -3.26 8.99 -2.75
C PRO A 70 -2.44 7.93 -2.01
N GLN A 71 -1.31 8.35 -1.43
CA GLN A 71 -0.46 7.49 -0.59
C GLN A 71 0.05 6.23 -1.27
N SER A 72 0.09 6.29 -2.59
CA SER A 72 0.75 5.33 -3.46
C SER A 72 1.51 6.07 -4.56
N THR A 73 2.43 5.38 -5.21
CA THR A 73 3.26 5.97 -6.26
C THR A 73 3.38 5.00 -7.41
N GLY A 74 3.05 5.44 -8.62
CA GLY A 74 3.35 4.72 -9.85
C GLY A 74 4.84 4.83 -10.18
N LEU A 75 5.47 3.70 -10.48
CA LEU A 75 6.89 3.58 -10.81
C LEU A 75 7.00 3.00 -12.23
N SER A 76 7.63 3.74 -13.13
CA SER A 76 7.81 3.38 -14.55
C SER A 76 9.25 3.65 -15.00
N ASP A 77 9.48 4.04 -16.26
CA ASP A 77 10.75 4.14 -17.02
C ASP A 77 11.94 4.92 -16.38
N THR A 78 11.74 5.58 -15.25
CA THR A 78 12.78 6.29 -14.48
C THR A 78 13.08 5.68 -13.12
N HIS A 79 12.42 4.57 -12.76
CA HIS A 79 12.46 3.98 -11.43
C HIS A 79 13.03 2.56 -11.46
N TYR A 80 13.64 2.18 -10.35
CA TYR A 80 14.19 0.84 -10.15
C TYR A 80 13.52 0.18 -8.94
N VAL A 81 13.20 -1.11 -9.06
CA VAL A 81 12.64 -1.92 -7.99
C VAL A 81 13.59 -3.07 -7.70
N VAL A 82 13.78 -3.36 -6.41
CA VAL A 82 14.52 -4.56 -5.97
C VAL A 82 13.60 -5.76 -6.10
N LEU A 83 13.92 -6.66 -7.04
CA LEU A 83 13.23 -7.94 -7.19
C LEU A 83 13.94 -8.99 -6.32
N PRO A 84 13.27 -9.58 -5.33
CA PRO A 84 13.83 -10.67 -4.54
C PRO A 84 14.12 -11.90 -5.41
N ALA A 85 15.08 -12.73 -4.98
CA ALA A 85 15.23 -14.08 -5.51
C ALA A 85 13.88 -14.83 -5.51
N GLN A 86 13.57 -15.61 -6.55
CA GLN A 86 12.24 -16.21 -6.74
C GLN A 86 11.73 -17.03 -5.53
N GLY A 87 12.63 -17.71 -4.81
CA GLY A 87 12.30 -18.49 -3.61
C GLY A 87 12.25 -17.69 -2.31
N LYS A 88 12.57 -16.40 -2.32
CA LYS A 88 12.63 -15.56 -1.11
C LYS A 88 11.24 -15.06 -0.73
N THR A 89 10.60 -15.76 0.21
CA THR A 89 9.23 -15.47 0.67
C THR A 89 9.16 -14.99 2.12
N GLN A 90 10.30 -14.76 2.77
CA GLN A 90 10.40 -14.34 4.17
C GLN A 90 11.48 -13.27 4.36
N PRO A 91 11.34 -12.42 5.40
CA PRO A 91 12.39 -11.50 5.83
C PRO A 91 13.66 -12.23 6.28
N PRO A 92 14.82 -11.55 6.37
CA PRO A 92 15.02 -10.10 6.27
C PRO A 92 15.16 -9.56 4.83
N GLY A 93 14.89 -8.26 4.67
CA GLY A 93 14.93 -7.54 3.38
C GLY A 93 13.69 -7.76 2.53
N PRO A 94 13.69 -7.28 1.26
CA PRO A 94 12.58 -7.49 0.33
C PRO A 94 12.32 -8.99 0.08
N TYR A 95 11.05 -9.38 0.08
CA TYR A 95 10.61 -10.76 -0.19
C TYR A 95 9.29 -10.78 -0.97
N TRP A 96 9.01 -11.88 -1.66
CA TRP A 96 7.75 -12.09 -2.34
C TRP A 96 6.67 -12.46 -1.33
N LEU A 97 5.65 -11.62 -1.18
CA LEU A 97 4.39 -11.99 -0.54
C LEU A 97 3.55 -12.84 -1.51
N LEU A 98 3.48 -12.40 -2.76
CA LEU A 98 2.88 -13.17 -3.85
C LEU A 98 3.94 -13.39 -4.94
N PRO A 99 4.10 -14.64 -5.43
CA PRO A 99 5.27 -15.04 -6.21
C PRO A 99 5.30 -14.41 -7.61
N PRO A 100 6.49 -14.27 -8.22
CA PRO A 100 6.68 -13.60 -9.53
C PRO A 100 6.07 -14.36 -10.71
N ARG A 101 5.76 -15.64 -10.54
CA ARG A 101 5.12 -16.48 -11.58
C ARG A 101 3.63 -16.16 -11.82
N ARG A 102 3.02 -15.32 -10.97
CA ARG A 102 1.64 -14.85 -11.20
C ARG A 102 1.62 -13.90 -12.41
N PRO A 103 0.53 -13.86 -13.18
CA PRO A 103 0.32 -12.79 -14.16
C PRO A 103 0.42 -11.41 -13.49
N LEU A 104 0.94 -10.41 -14.20
CA LEU A 104 0.98 -9.04 -13.71
C LEU A 104 -0.42 -8.59 -13.26
N GLY A 105 -0.48 -7.82 -12.17
CA GLY A 105 -1.74 -7.37 -11.60
C GLY A 105 -2.49 -6.42 -12.54
N ASN A 106 -3.81 -6.54 -12.60
CA ASN A 106 -4.62 -5.56 -13.31
C ASN A 106 -4.57 -4.20 -12.57
N THR A 107 -4.10 -3.16 -13.27
CA THR A 107 -3.87 -1.83 -12.69
C THR A 107 -5.15 -1.14 -12.21
N ASP A 108 -6.28 -1.38 -12.87
CA ASP A 108 -7.57 -0.80 -12.47
C ASP A 108 -8.18 -1.51 -11.27
N ASP A 109 -8.02 -2.84 -11.17
CA ASP A 109 -8.39 -3.59 -9.97
C ASP A 109 -7.56 -3.14 -8.77
N LEU A 110 -6.26 -2.93 -8.96
CA LEU A 110 -5.38 -2.42 -7.92
C LEU A 110 -5.79 -1.00 -7.48
N ARG A 111 -6.09 -0.11 -8.44
CA ARG A 111 -6.61 1.24 -8.14
C ARG A 111 -7.86 1.16 -7.26
N ARG A 112 -8.87 0.39 -7.69
CA ARG A 112 -10.11 0.20 -6.92
C ARG A 112 -9.86 -0.38 -5.54
N ALA A 113 -8.96 -1.35 -5.42
CA ALA A 113 -8.63 -1.96 -4.14
C ALA A 113 -8.01 -0.93 -3.18
N LEU A 114 -7.05 -0.13 -3.65
CA LEU A 114 -6.40 0.91 -2.86
C LEU A 114 -7.38 2.02 -2.44
N GLU A 115 -8.19 2.52 -3.37
CA GLU A 115 -9.25 3.49 -3.09
C GLU A 115 -10.25 2.94 -2.06
N ALA A 116 -10.60 1.66 -2.12
CA ALA A 116 -11.49 1.03 -1.16
C ALA A 116 -10.87 0.87 0.24
N VAL A 117 -9.55 0.67 0.36
CA VAL A 117 -8.85 0.69 1.66
C VAL A 117 -8.81 2.10 2.22
N GLN A 118 -8.60 3.09 1.37
CA GLN A 118 -8.61 4.49 1.78
C GLN A 118 -10.01 4.95 2.19
N GLY A 119 -11.06 4.38 1.58
CA GLY A 119 -12.44 4.77 1.82
C GLY A 119 -12.72 6.21 1.34
N PRO A 120 -13.92 6.74 1.60
CA PRO A 120 -14.24 8.12 1.29
C PRO A 120 -13.23 9.05 1.99
N ARG A 121 -12.67 9.98 1.23
CA ARG A 121 -11.86 11.04 1.83
C ARG A 121 -12.79 11.91 2.67
N PRO A 122 -12.57 12.04 3.99
CA PRO A 122 -13.36 12.94 4.79
C PRO A 122 -13.10 14.37 4.31
N THR A 123 -14.14 15.21 4.20
CA THR A 123 -13.95 16.66 4.20
C THR A 123 -13.56 17.08 5.62
N GLU A 124 -12.97 18.27 5.80
CA GLU A 124 -12.67 18.79 7.16
C GLU A 124 -13.91 18.76 8.07
N SER A 125 -15.11 18.98 7.51
CA SER A 125 -16.38 18.90 8.23
C SER A 125 -16.77 17.50 8.73
N ASN A 126 -16.08 16.44 8.31
CA ASN A 126 -16.36 15.05 8.71
C ASN A 126 -15.50 14.58 9.90
N VAL A 127 -14.49 15.36 10.29
CA VAL A 127 -13.65 15.11 11.48
C VAL A 127 -13.85 16.29 12.42
N ASP A 128 -14.39 16.04 13.61
CA ASP A 128 -14.49 17.09 14.64
C ASP A 128 -13.10 17.38 15.23
N LEU A 129 -12.36 18.28 14.56
CA LEU A 129 -10.99 18.64 14.94
C LEU A 129 -10.92 19.30 16.33
N ALA A 130 -12.00 19.94 16.78
CA ALA A 130 -12.06 20.59 18.09
C ALA A 130 -12.20 19.58 19.24
N SER A 131 -12.83 18.43 18.99
CA SER A 131 -13.04 17.38 20.00
C SER A 131 -11.98 16.28 20.00
N LEU A 132 -10.95 16.35 19.15
CA LEU A 132 -9.92 15.32 19.07
C LEU A 132 -9.16 15.17 20.40
N THR A 133 -8.94 13.92 20.79
CA THR A 133 -8.11 13.58 21.94
C THR A 133 -6.62 13.46 21.56
N VAL A 134 -5.73 13.53 22.55
CA VAL A 134 -4.29 13.31 22.36
C VAL A 134 -4.01 11.95 21.70
N ASP A 135 -4.74 10.90 22.09
CA ASP A 135 -4.57 9.55 21.53
C ASP A 135 -4.98 9.48 20.05
N GLN A 136 -6.02 10.22 19.65
CA GLN A 136 -6.42 10.28 18.24
C GLN A 136 -5.41 11.04 17.38
N ILE A 137 -4.86 12.15 17.89
CA ILE A 137 -3.83 12.94 17.20
C ILE A 137 -2.53 12.16 17.05
N LYS A 138 -2.17 11.38 18.07
CA LYS A 138 -0.98 10.52 18.02
C LYS A 138 -1.17 9.24 17.20
N GLY A 139 -2.33 9.05 16.57
CA GLY A 139 -2.61 7.85 15.78
C GLY A 139 -2.73 6.57 16.62
N PHE A 140 -3.04 6.68 17.91
CA PHE A 140 -3.27 5.51 18.77
C PHE A 140 -4.71 5.00 18.68
N THR A 141 -5.65 5.90 18.42
CA THR A 141 -7.08 5.60 18.27
C THR A 141 -7.64 6.28 17.03
N CYS A 142 -8.73 5.73 16.50
CA CYS A 142 -9.37 6.23 15.30
C CYS A 142 -9.90 7.65 15.52
N ALA A 143 -9.54 8.56 14.61
CA ALA A 143 -10.01 9.95 14.62
C ALA A 143 -11.54 10.09 14.45
N LEU A 144 -12.23 9.05 13.96
CA LEU A 144 -13.68 9.07 13.71
C LEU A 144 -14.50 8.39 14.83
N CYS A 145 -14.05 7.25 15.36
CA CYS A 145 -14.83 6.48 16.34
C CYS A 145 -14.12 6.22 17.69
N GLY A 146 -12.85 6.61 17.84
CA GLY A 146 -12.08 6.41 19.08
C GLY A 146 -11.62 4.98 19.34
N ASN A 147 -11.95 4.00 18.48
CA ASN A 147 -11.45 2.63 18.64
C ASN A 147 -9.93 2.56 18.49
N ARG A 148 -9.29 1.65 19.24
CA ARG A 148 -7.85 1.41 19.13
C ARG A 148 -7.47 1.01 17.70
N LEU A 149 -6.42 1.63 17.18
CA LEU A 149 -5.88 1.30 15.87
C LEU A 149 -4.93 0.10 16.00
N TYR A 150 -5.32 -1.02 15.39
CA TYR A 150 -4.47 -2.17 15.12
C TYR A 150 -4.12 -2.29 13.63
N ALA A 151 -4.90 -1.59 12.82
CA ALA A 151 -4.90 -1.50 11.37
C ALA A 151 -5.38 -0.07 11.06
N ASP A 152 -4.49 0.80 10.61
CA ASP A 152 -4.73 2.24 10.50
C ASP A 152 -4.72 2.70 9.04
N ARG A 153 -5.90 3.03 8.52
CA ARG A 153 -5.96 3.76 7.25
C ARG A 153 -5.67 5.24 7.53
N PRO A 154 -4.78 5.87 6.76
CA PRO A 154 -4.63 7.32 6.82
C PRO A 154 -5.88 8.03 6.27
N LEU A 155 -6.22 9.17 6.88
CA LEU A 155 -7.26 10.09 6.41
C LEU A 155 -6.67 11.25 5.59
N GLY A 156 -5.38 11.53 5.80
CA GLY A 156 -4.67 12.70 5.28
C GLY A 156 -4.17 13.61 6.39
N THR A 157 -3.65 14.78 5.98
CA THR A 157 -3.10 15.79 6.89
C THR A 157 -4.13 16.90 7.12
N PHE A 158 -4.34 17.26 8.39
CA PHE A 158 -5.31 18.25 8.84
C PHE A 158 -4.65 19.31 9.72
N THR A 159 -5.26 20.49 9.81
CA THR A 159 -4.86 21.58 10.72
C THR A 159 -6.06 22.45 11.05
N THR A 160 -6.14 22.96 12.27
CA THR A 160 -7.21 23.86 12.73
C THR A 160 -6.64 24.99 13.61
N THR A 161 -7.38 26.08 13.78
CA THR A 161 -7.01 27.19 14.68
C THR A 161 -7.39 26.92 16.14
N GLU A 162 -8.23 25.93 16.40
CA GLU A 162 -8.78 25.61 17.74
C GLU A 162 -8.62 24.12 18.07
N GLY A 163 -8.54 23.78 19.36
CA GLY A 163 -8.37 22.40 19.81
C GLY A 163 -6.91 21.94 19.81
N LEU A 164 -6.67 20.64 19.63
CA LEU A 164 -5.33 20.04 19.75
C LEU A 164 -4.59 19.86 18.40
N CYS A 165 -5.29 19.93 17.27
CA CYS A 165 -4.71 19.71 15.93
C CYS A 165 -4.23 21.03 15.28
N THR A 166 -3.48 21.85 16.03
CA THR A 166 -3.04 23.19 15.61
C THR A 166 -1.84 23.21 14.66
N GLU A 167 -1.23 22.06 14.43
CA GLU A 167 -0.13 21.87 13.49
C GLU A 167 -0.52 20.82 12.43
N PRO A 168 0.13 20.80 11.24
CA PRO A 168 -0.09 19.77 10.23
C PRO A 168 0.08 18.36 10.79
N THR A 169 -1.04 17.67 10.96
CA THR A 169 -1.10 16.37 11.64
C THR A 169 -1.74 15.34 10.72
N GLU A 170 -1.09 14.19 10.53
CA GLU A 170 -1.70 13.05 9.83
C GLU A 170 -2.68 12.32 10.75
N LEU A 171 -3.94 12.22 10.34
CA LEU A 171 -4.99 11.54 11.10
C LEU A 171 -5.31 10.17 10.51
N TRP A 172 -5.81 9.26 11.34
CA TRP A 172 -5.96 7.84 11.01
C TRP A 172 -7.32 7.29 11.42
N ALA A 173 -7.82 6.28 10.69
CA ALA A 173 -9.09 5.60 10.98
C ALA A 173 -8.96 4.07 10.96
N CYS A 174 -9.84 3.40 11.70
CA CYS A 174 -9.79 1.95 11.87
C CYS A 174 -10.36 1.16 10.68
N ALA A 175 -11.25 1.75 9.89
CA ALA A 175 -11.88 1.08 8.74
C ALA A 175 -12.41 2.10 7.71
N PRO A 176 -12.53 1.72 6.42
CA PRO A 176 -13.09 2.58 5.35
C PRO A 176 -14.51 3.05 5.62
N THR A 177 -15.31 2.22 6.28
CA THR A 177 -16.72 2.49 6.63
C THR A 177 -16.88 3.23 7.96
N CYS A 178 -15.79 3.50 8.67
CA CYS A 178 -15.85 4.23 9.92
C CYS A 178 -16.30 5.67 9.65
N SER A 179 -17.33 6.12 10.38
CA SER A 179 -17.86 7.47 10.39
C SER A 179 -17.76 8.05 11.79
N ALA A 180 -17.84 9.38 11.92
CA ALA A 180 -17.96 10.03 13.22
C ALA A 180 -19.09 9.35 14.02
N LEU A 181 -18.78 8.85 15.22
CA LEU A 181 -19.84 8.41 16.13
C LEU A 181 -20.68 9.64 16.50
N PRO A 182 -22.02 9.51 16.61
CA PRO A 182 -22.80 10.58 17.19
C PRO A 182 -22.25 10.90 18.60
N PRO A 183 -22.27 12.17 19.02
CA PRO A 183 -21.76 12.56 20.33
C PRO A 183 -22.43 11.72 21.43
N ARG A 184 -21.61 11.21 22.36
CA ARG A 184 -22.09 10.50 23.56
C ARG A 184 -22.63 11.46 24.60
#